data_AF-A0A2K6TNB4-F1
#
_entry.id   AF-A0A2K6TNB4-F1
#
_cell.length_a   1.000
_cell.length_b   1.000
_cell.length_c   1.000
_cell.angle_alpha   90.00
_cell.angle_beta   90.00
_cell.angle_gamma   90.00
#
_symmetry.space_group_name_H-M   'P 1'
#
loop_
_entity.id
_entity.type
_entity.pdbx_description
1 polymer ?
#
loop_
_entity_poly.entity_id
_entity_poly.type
_entity_poly.pdbx_seq_one_letter_code
_entity_poly.pdbx_strand_id
1 'polypeptide(L)'
;MKGDYFQYLAEVACETFDICRKDATPHPICLGLALNFSVFYYETLNNPELAYRLAMTAFDEAIVELDILNEDAYKDSTLIMQLLRDNLTLWTSDSAGEACDAAEGTEN
;
A
#
# COMPACT_ATOMS: atom_id res chain seq x y z
N MET A 1 7.88 -19.68 13.22
CA MET A 1 7.13 -20.31 12.10
C MET A 1 6.18 -19.35 11.39
N LYS A 2 5.24 -18.65 12.06
CA LYS A 2 4.47 -17.57 11.40
C LYS A 2 5.31 -16.30 11.17
N GLY A 3 6.06 -15.85 12.17
CA GLY A 3 6.89 -14.63 12.08
C GLY A 3 7.94 -14.66 10.96
N ASP A 4 8.59 -15.81 10.74
CA ASP A 4 9.65 -15.95 9.72
C ASP A 4 9.08 -15.85 8.29
N TYR A 5 7.86 -16.34 8.06
CA TYR A 5 7.20 -16.25 6.75
C TYR A 5 6.81 -14.80 6.42
N PHE A 6 6.40 -14.03 7.43
CA PHE A 6 6.03 -12.64 7.28
C PHE A 6 7.24 -11.72 7.12
N GLN A 7 8.34 -12.02 7.81
CA GLN A 7 9.59 -11.29 7.68
C GLN A 7 10.23 -11.57 6.31
N TYR A 8 10.17 -12.81 5.83
CA TYR A 8 10.56 -13.17 4.48
C TYR A 8 9.71 -12.46 3.42
N LEU A 9 8.38 -12.40 3.59
CA LEU A 9 7.51 -11.65 2.68
C LEU A 9 7.78 -10.15 2.68
N ALA A 10 8.13 -9.56 3.83
CA ALA A 10 8.51 -8.16 3.94
C ALA A 10 9.85 -7.85 3.25
N GLU A 11 10.82 -8.74 3.42
CA GLU A 11 12.13 -8.65 2.79
C GLU A 11 12.00 -8.82 1.27
N VAL A 12 11.25 -9.81 0.81
CA VAL A 12 10.91 -10.02 -0.60
C VAL A 12 10.13 -8.83 -1.16
N ALA A 13 9.20 -8.23 -0.42
CA ALA A 13 8.46 -7.05 -0.88
C ALA A 13 9.41 -5.87 -1.09
N CYS A 14 10.32 -5.63 -0.15
CA CYS A 14 11.32 -4.57 -0.25
C CYS A 14 12.28 -4.83 -1.42
N GLU A 15 12.73 -6.06 -1.61
CA GLU A 15 13.55 -6.46 -2.75
C GLU A 15 12.81 -6.30 -4.07
N THR A 16 11.54 -6.70 -4.16
CA THR A 16 10.76 -6.61 -5.41
C THR A 16 10.45 -5.16 -5.75
N PHE A 17 10.19 -4.32 -4.73
CA PHE A 17 10.02 -2.89 -4.88
C PHE A 17 11.34 -2.22 -5.32
N ASP A 18 12.47 -2.61 -4.74
CA ASP A 18 13.80 -2.15 -5.15
C ASP A 18 14.17 -2.59 -6.58
N ILE A 19 13.72 -3.78 -7.01
CA ILE A 19 13.88 -4.26 -8.40
C ILE A 19 13.04 -3.37 -9.34
N CYS A 20 11.78 -3.11 -9.01
CA CYS A 20 10.94 -2.17 -9.76
C CYS A 20 11.55 -0.77 -9.84
N ARG A 21 12.19 -0.32 -8.75
CA ARG A 21 12.87 0.99 -8.69
C ARG A 21 14.18 1.02 -9.47
N LYS A 22 14.89 -0.11 -9.57
CA LYS A 22 16.15 -0.26 -10.32
C LYS A 22 15.96 -0.42 -11.81
N ASP A 23 14.92 -1.13 -12.25
CA ASP A 23 14.61 -1.30 -13.68
C ASP A 23 13.87 -0.10 -14.29
N ALA A 24 13.76 1.00 -13.52
CA ALA A 24 13.45 2.37 -13.99
C ALA A 24 12.20 2.52 -14.86
N THR A 25 11.24 1.61 -14.70
CA THR A 25 9.89 1.78 -15.21
C THR A 25 8.91 1.20 -14.18
N PRO A 26 8.24 2.05 -13.36
CA PRO A 26 7.09 1.66 -12.56
C PRO A 26 5.96 1.37 -13.54
N HIS A 27 6.03 0.16 -14.07
CA HIS A 27 4.99 -0.42 -14.90
C HIS A 27 3.76 -0.63 -14.00
N PRO A 28 2.53 -0.60 -14.56
CA PRO A 28 1.31 -0.98 -13.85
C PRO A 28 1.43 -2.26 -12.99
N ILE A 29 2.32 -3.17 -13.37
CA ILE A 29 2.61 -4.41 -12.65
C ILE A 29 3.26 -4.14 -11.28
N CYS A 30 4.23 -3.22 -11.22
CA CYS A 30 4.91 -2.82 -9.98
C CYS A 30 3.96 -2.11 -9.02
N LEU A 31 3.14 -1.20 -9.56
CA LEU A 31 2.06 -0.51 -8.86
C LEU A 31 1.04 -1.51 -8.28
N GLY A 32 0.61 -2.49 -9.08
CA GLY A 32 -0.30 -3.55 -8.65
C GLY A 32 0.32 -4.44 -7.57
N LEU A 33 1.64 -4.67 -7.62
CA LEU A 33 2.34 -5.42 -6.59
C LEU A 33 2.34 -4.67 -5.25
N ALA A 34 2.65 -3.37 -5.28
CA ALA A 34 2.63 -2.53 -4.09
C ALA A 34 1.22 -2.45 -3.48
N LEU A 35 0.18 -2.33 -4.32
CA LEU A 35 -1.21 -2.40 -3.89
C LEU A 35 -1.50 -3.72 -3.15
N ASN A 36 -1.18 -4.87 -3.74
CA ASN A 36 -1.44 -6.17 -3.11
C ASN A 36 -0.70 -6.33 -1.78
N PHE A 37 0.55 -5.84 -1.69
CA PHE A 37 1.31 -5.88 -0.45
C PHE A 37 0.74 -4.95 0.62
N SER A 38 0.29 -3.74 0.24
CA SER A 38 -0.33 -2.82 1.20
C SER A 38 -1.59 -3.42 1.83
N VAL A 39 -2.44 -4.08 1.03
CA VAL A 39 -3.61 -4.81 1.53
C VAL A 39 -3.19 -5.99 2.42
N PHE A 40 -2.14 -6.73 2.04
CA PHE A 40 -1.62 -7.82 2.87
C PHE A 40 -1.15 -7.33 4.25
N TYR A 41 -0.46 -6.20 4.31
CA TYR A 41 -0.04 -5.60 5.59
C TYR A 41 -1.22 -5.18 6.46
N TYR A 42 -2.27 -4.64 5.83
CA TYR A 42 -3.48 -4.23 6.52
C TYR A 42 -4.28 -5.43 7.03
N GLU A 43 -4.69 -6.34 6.13
CA GLU A 43 -5.63 -7.43 6.45
C GLU A 43 -4.96 -8.65 7.12
N THR A 44 -3.74 -8.99 6.73
CA THR A 44 -3.09 -10.23 7.21
C THR A 44 -2.16 -9.97 8.40
N LEU A 45 -1.42 -8.87 8.37
CA LEU A 45 -0.46 -8.52 9.42
C LEU A 45 -0.99 -7.56 10.48
N ASN A 46 -2.22 -7.05 10.29
CA ASN A 46 -2.86 -6.09 11.19
C ASN A 46 -1.92 -4.92 11.53
N ASN A 47 -1.13 -4.48 10.55
CA ASN A 47 -0.16 -3.40 10.66
C ASN A 47 -0.54 -2.26 9.70
N PRO A 48 -1.53 -1.44 10.07
CA PRO A 48 -2.08 -0.39 9.21
C PRO A 48 -1.05 0.70 8.91
N GLU A 49 -0.14 1.00 9.83
CA GLU A 49 0.91 2.01 9.66
C GLU A 49 1.84 1.64 8.49
N LEU A 50 2.29 0.39 8.43
CA LEU A 50 3.18 -0.05 7.36
C LEU A 50 2.46 -0.21 6.02
N ALA A 51 1.20 -0.66 6.04
CA ALA A 51 0.32 -0.67 4.86
C ALA A 51 0.15 0.73 4.26
N TYR A 52 -0.14 1.72 5.12
CA TYR A 52 -0.32 3.11 4.73
C TYR A 52 0.94 3.70 4.12
N ARG A 53 2.10 3.51 4.77
CA ARG A 53 3.39 3.99 4.25
C ARG A 53 3.75 3.38 2.90
N LEU A 54 3.48 2.08 2.72
CA LEU A 54 3.78 1.39 1.47
C LEU A 54 2.88 1.86 0.33
N ALA A 55 1.58 2.00 0.60
CA ALA A 55 0.62 2.55 -0.37
C ALA A 55 0.91 4.01 -0.73
N MET A 56 1.28 4.86 0.25
CA MET A 56 1.70 6.25 -0.01
C MET A 56 2.94 6.33 -0.88
N THR A 57 3.99 5.56 -0.54
CA THR A 57 5.25 5.58 -1.31
C THR A 57 5.00 5.16 -2.76
N ALA A 58 4.21 4.09 -2.97
CA ALA A 58 3.85 3.64 -4.31
C ALA A 58 3.03 4.67 -5.10
N PHE A 59 2.15 5.41 -4.42
CA PHE A 59 1.36 6.47 -5.03
C PHE A 59 2.23 7.66 -5.46
N ASP A 60 3.14 8.11 -4.59
CA ASP A 60 4.04 9.23 -4.88
C ASP A 60 5.01 8.89 -6.01
N GLU A 61 5.59 7.69 -6.01
CA GLU A 61 6.47 7.24 -7.08
C GLU A 61 5.73 7.11 -8.43
N ALA A 62 4.48 6.65 -8.40
CA ALA A 62 3.64 6.60 -9.60
C ALA A 62 3.36 7.97 -10.21
N ILE A 63 3.18 9.02 -9.38
CA ILE A 63 2.99 10.40 -9.86
C ILE A 63 4.21 10.88 -10.65
N VAL A 64 5.42 10.58 -10.19
CA VAL A 64 6.66 11.05 -10.83
C VAL A 64 6.83 10.48 -12.22
N GLU A 65 6.35 9.26 -12.46
CA GLU A 65 6.59 8.53 -13.71
C GLU A 65 5.36 8.45 -14.63
N LEU A 66 4.18 8.90 -14.17
CA LEU A 66 2.97 8.97 -14.99
C LEU A 66 3.18 9.71 -16.32
N ASP A 67 4.04 10.74 -16.32
CA ASP A 67 4.32 11.56 -17.50
C ASP A 67 5.16 10.85 -18.59
N ILE A 68 5.80 9.72 -18.27
CA ILE A 68 6.65 8.97 -19.21
C ILE A 68 6.02 7.65 -19.70
N LEU A 69 4.83 7.30 -19.19
CA LEU A 69 4.12 6.08 -19.56
C LEU A 69 3.45 6.19 -20.93
N ASN A 70 3.28 5.05 -21.60
CA ASN A 70 2.45 4.96 -22.81
C ASN A 70 0.95 5.04 -22.46
N GLU A 71 0.09 5.27 -23.45
CA GLU A 71 -1.35 5.52 -23.22
C GLU A 71 -2.06 4.36 -22.50
N ASP A 72 -1.70 3.12 -22.80
CA ASP A 72 -2.30 1.93 -22.18
C ASP A 72 -1.84 1.75 -20.73
N ALA A 73 -0.53 1.87 -20.49
CA ALA A 73 0.06 1.83 -19.15
C ALA A 73 -0.38 3.02 -18.29
N TYR A 74 -0.64 4.18 -18.89
CA TYR A 74 -1.20 5.35 -18.19
C TYR A 74 -2.62 5.05 -17.68
N LYS A 75 -3.49 4.46 -18.52
CA LYS A 75 -4.84 4.05 -18.13
C LYS A 75 -4.82 3.00 -17.00
N ASP A 76 -3.94 2.01 -17.12
CA ASP A 76 -3.81 0.97 -16.10
C ASP A 76 -3.22 1.52 -14.79
N SER A 77 -2.21 2.39 -14.88
CA SER A 77 -1.57 2.99 -13.70
C SER A 77 -2.51 3.92 -12.95
N THR A 78 -3.26 4.76 -13.69
CA THR A 78 -4.28 5.64 -13.07
C THR A 78 -5.39 4.85 -12.40
N LEU A 79 -5.80 3.71 -12.96
CA LEU A 79 -6.77 2.81 -12.34
C LEU A 79 -6.22 2.22 -11.01
N ILE A 80 -4.97 1.76 -11.01
CA ILE A 80 -4.34 1.19 -9.81
C ILE A 80 -4.11 2.26 -8.74
N MET A 81 -3.72 3.47 -9.14
CA MET A 81 -3.58 4.61 -8.22
C MET A 81 -4.92 5.01 -7.58
N GLN A 82 -6.01 4.93 -8.33
CA GLN A 82 -7.35 5.15 -7.78
C GLN A 82 -7.68 4.10 -6.72
N LEU A 83 -7.38 2.81 -6.98
CA LEU A 83 -7.56 1.74 -5.99
C LEU A 83 -6.70 1.95 -4.74
N LEU A 84 -5.44 2.39 -4.89
CA LEU A 84 -4.57 2.76 -3.76
C LEU A 84 -5.20 3.88 -2.93
N ARG A 85 -5.73 4.93 -3.58
CA ARG A 85 -6.39 6.05 -2.91
C ARG A 85 -7.66 5.61 -2.16
N ASP A 86 -8.47 4.76 -2.77
CA ASP A 86 -9.69 4.23 -2.17
C ASP A 86 -9.36 3.41 -0.92
N ASN A 87 -8.32 2.56 -1.00
CA ASN A 87 -7.80 1.80 0.13
C ASN A 87 -7.27 2.70 1.25
N LEU A 88 -6.43 3.69 0.94
CA LEU A 88 -5.92 4.66 1.91
C LEU A 88 -7.06 5.40 2.64
N THR A 89 -8.09 5.82 1.89
CA THR A 89 -9.27 6.49 2.45
C THR A 89 -10.03 5.55 3.39
N LEU A 90 -10.25 4.30 2.98
CA LEU A 90 -10.92 3.29 3.79
C LEU A 90 -10.18 3.05 5.11
N TRP A 91 -8.86 2.88 5.07
CA TRP A 91 -8.03 2.65 6.26
C TRP A 91 -8.00 3.85 7.21
N THR A 92 -7.94 5.07 6.68
CA THR A 92 -8.04 6.29 7.51
C THR A 92 -9.42 6.46 8.15
N SER A 93 -10.48 5.97 7.50
CA SER A 93 -11.85 5.99 8.03
C SER A 93 -12.03 4.97 9.16
N ASP A 94 -11.45 3.77 8.99
CA ASP A 94 -11.50 2.67 9.95
C ASP A 94 -10.69 3.01 11.22
N SER A 95 -9.48 3.54 11.05
CA SER A 95 -8.65 4.03 12.17
C SER A 95 -9.29 5.21 12.92
N ALA A 96 -10.09 6.05 12.24
CA ALA A 96 -10.84 7.13 12.88
C ALA A 96 -12.07 6.61 13.65
N GLY A 97 -12.63 5.45 13.27
CA GLY A 97 -13.75 4.79 13.95
C GLY A 97 -13.33 4.06 15.23
N GLU A 98 -12.11 3.52 15.30
CA GLU A 98 -11.62 2.83 16.51
C GLU A 98 -11.21 3.80 17.63
N ALA A 99 -10.92 5.07 17.32
CA ALA A 99 -10.57 6.07 18.33
C ALA A 99 -11.77 6.62 19.12
N CYS A 100 -13.01 6.42 18.64
CA CYS A 100 -14.21 6.93 19.31
C CYS A 100 -14.94 5.94 20.23
N ASP A 101 -14.57 4.65 20.27
CA ASP A 101 -15.24 3.64 21.12
C ASP A 101 -14.46 3.27 22.40
N ALA A 102 -13.35 3.96 22.70
CA ALA A 102 -12.52 3.69 23.88
C ALA A 102 -12.72 4.66 25.06
N ALA A 103 -13.72 5.55 25.00
CA ALA A 103 -13.87 6.65 25.97
C ALA A 103 -15.22 6.73 26.70
N GLU A 104 -16.03 5.66 26.76
CA GLU A 104 -17.18 5.62 27.68
C GLU A 104 -17.26 4.28 28.41
N GLY A 105 -16.55 4.18 29.54
CA GLY A 105 -16.66 3.00 30.40
C GLY A 105 -15.68 3.02 31.55
N THR A 106 -15.78 4.00 32.45
CA THR A 106 -15.47 3.86 33.90
C THR A 106 -15.60 5.21 34.58
N GLU A 107 -16.76 5.50 35.18
CA GLU A 107 -16.74 6.26 36.43
C GLU A 107 -17.84 5.72 37.35
N ASN A 108 -17.43 5.56 38.60
CA ASN A 108 -17.97 4.68 39.65
C ASN A 108 -18.94 5.45 40.55
#